data_AF-A0A920TSD4-F1
#
_entry.id   AF-A0A920TSD4-F1
#
_cell.length_a   1.000
_cell.length_b   1.000
_cell.length_c   1.000
_cell.angle_alpha   90.00
_cell.angle_beta   90.00
_cell.angle_gamma   90.00
#
_symmetry.space_group_name_H-M   'P 1'
#
loop_
_entity.id
_entity.type
_entity.pdbx_description
1 polymer ?
#
loop_
_entity_poly.entity_id
_entity_poly.type
_entity_poly.pdbx_seq_one_letter_code
_entity_poly.pdbx_strand_id
1 'polypeptide(L)'
;MSVQSWTFLLVAASFTLYIGIAVWSRASSTKDFYVAGTGVSPLANGMATAADWMSAASFISMAGLISFMGYDGAVYLMGWTGGYVLLALLLAPYLRKFGAFTVPDFVGDRYYSQTARIVAVVCAIFRLVHICRWADAGCRRCIQSFPRS
;
A
#
# COMPACT_ATOMS: atom_id res chain seq x y z
N MET A 1 27.51 6.38 -26.23
CA MET A 1 27.28 6.20 -24.77
C MET A 1 26.92 4.75 -24.52
N SER A 2 27.65 4.06 -23.65
CA SER A 2 27.39 2.65 -23.35
C SER A 2 26.13 2.50 -22.49
N VAL A 3 25.51 1.31 -22.50
CA VAL A 3 24.33 0.98 -21.69
C VAL A 3 24.58 1.29 -20.20
N GLN A 4 25.80 1.03 -19.73
CA GLN A 4 26.19 1.28 -18.34
C GLN A 4 26.12 2.76 -17.96
N SER A 5 26.54 3.66 -18.85
CA SER A 5 26.43 5.11 -18.63
C SER A 5 24.96 5.56 -18.53
N TRP A 6 24.08 5.00 -19.36
CA TRP A 6 22.64 5.26 -19.29
C TRP A 6 22.01 4.75 -17.98
N THR A 7 22.40 3.55 -17.54
CA THR A 7 21.93 3.00 -16.26
C THR A 7 22.30 3.91 -15.09
N PHE A 8 23.55 4.34 -14.99
CA PHE A 8 23.98 5.21 -13.89
C PHE A 8 23.29 6.58 -13.92
N LEU A 9 23.10 7.15 -15.10
CA LEU A 9 22.42 8.43 -15.25
C LEU A 9 20.96 8.34 -14.79
N LEU A 10 20.21 7.32 -15.23
CA LEU A 10 18.81 7.14 -14.85
C LEU A 10 18.63 6.82 -13.35
N VAL A 11 19.51 5.99 -12.79
CA VAL A 11 19.50 5.70 -11.34
C VAL A 11 19.83 6.96 -10.55
N ALA A 12 20.91 7.67 -10.86
CA ALA A 12 21.28 8.87 -10.14
C ALA A 12 20.21 9.97 -10.24
N ALA A 13 19.61 10.14 -11.42
CA ALA A 13 18.53 11.11 -11.64
C ALA A 13 17.28 10.80 -10.81
N SER A 14 16.83 9.53 -10.79
CA SER A 14 15.65 9.13 -10.01
C SER A 14 15.86 9.29 -8.50
N PHE A 15 17.02 8.88 -7.98
CA PHE A 15 17.35 9.09 -6.56
C PHE A 15 17.43 10.57 -6.18
N THR A 16 18.07 11.39 -7.02
CA THR A 16 18.19 12.84 -6.78
C THR A 16 16.81 13.49 -6.77
N LEU A 17 15.93 13.12 -7.71
CA LEU A 17 14.56 13.62 -7.76
C LEU A 17 13.79 13.25 -6.48
N TYR A 18 13.83 11.98 -6.05
CA TYR A 18 13.14 11.54 -4.84
C TYR A 18 13.66 12.23 -3.57
N ILE A 19 14.98 12.39 -3.45
CA ILE A 19 15.60 13.10 -2.32
C ILE A 19 15.17 14.58 -2.33
N GLY A 20 15.16 15.22 -3.50
CA GLY A 20 14.69 16.60 -3.65
C GLY A 20 13.24 16.78 -3.21
N ILE A 21 12.35 15.87 -3.63
CA ILE A 21 10.94 15.87 -3.21
C ILE A 21 10.83 15.62 -1.70
N ALA A 22 11.62 14.69 -1.13
CA ALA A 22 11.58 14.38 0.30
C ALA A 22 12.02 15.57 1.17
N VAL A 23 13.03 16.32 0.74
CA VAL A 23 13.47 17.54 1.44
C VAL A 23 12.42 18.65 1.32
N TRP A 24 11.80 18.81 0.15
CA TRP A 24 10.78 19.85 -0.08
C TRP A 24 9.45 19.57 0.63
N SER A 25 9.08 18.29 0.80
CA SER A 25 7.81 17.84 1.40
C SER A 25 7.89 17.49 2.90
N ARG A 26 8.92 17.97 3.60
CA ARG A 26 9.14 17.65 5.02
C ARG A 26 8.00 18.18 5.90
N ALA A 27 7.31 17.27 6.59
CA ALA A 27 6.24 17.61 7.53
C ALA A 27 6.79 18.27 8.80
N SER A 28 6.11 19.33 9.27
CA SER A 28 6.53 20.13 10.43
C SER A 28 5.92 19.64 11.76
N SER A 29 4.84 18.85 11.72
CA SER A 29 4.09 18.39 12.90
C SER A 29 3.67 16.91 12.80
N THR A 30 3.57 16.23 13.95
CA THR A 30 3.13 14.83 14.05
C THR A 30 1.68 14.62 13.60
N LYS A 31 0.79 15.61 13.81
CA LYS A 31 -0.60 15.52 13.33
C LYS A 31 -0.69 15.57 11.81
N ASP A 32 0.15 16.37 11.16
CA ASP A 32 0.23 16.47 9.70
C ASP A 32 0.80 15.18 9.09
N PHE A 33 1.73 14.52 9.78
CA PHE A 33 2.28 13.23 9.37
C PHE A 33 1.24 12.10 9.40
N TYR A 34 0.34 12.08 10.39
CA TYR A 34 -0.67 11.03 10.52
C TYR A 34 -1.93 11.27 9.70
N VAL A 35 -2.33 12.52 9.44
CA VAL A 35 -3.60 12.86 8.74
C VAL A 35 -3.36 13.35 7.30
N ALA A 36 -2.10 13.44 6.84
CA ALA A 36 -1.74 14.00 5.54
C ALA A 36 -2.48 15.32 5.26
N GLY A 37 -2.61 16.16 6.29
CA GLY A 37 -3.26 17.46 6.22
C GLY A 37 -4.66 17.51 5.60
N THR A 38 -5.50 16.47 5.67
CA THR A 38 -6.92 16.46 5.18
C THR A 38 -7.17 16.92 3.72
N GLY A 39 -6.13 17.23 2.94
CA GLY A 39 -6.22 17.98 1.67
C GLY A 39 -5.73 17.19 0.46
N VAL A 40 -5.38 15.91 0.62
CA VAL A 40 -4.94 15.08 -0.50
C VAL A 40 -6.15 14.64 -1.30
N SER A 41 -6.13 14.88 -2.62
CA SER A 41 -7.25 14.52 -3.49
C SER A 41 -7.46 12.99 -3.50
N PRO A 42 -8.71 12.51 -3.61
CA PRO A 42 -9.00 11.07 -3.69
C PRO A 42 -8.24 10.37 -4.82
N LEU A 43 -8.01 11.09 -5.92
CA LEU A 43 -7.28 10.59 -7.09
C LEU A 43 -5.78 10.45 -6.80
N ALA A 44 -5.16 11.42 -6.11
CA ALA A 44 -3.77 11.33 -5.67
C ALA A 44 -3.56 10.18 -4.67
N ASN A 45 -4.48 9.97 -3.73
CA ASN A 45 -4.40 8.83 -2.82
C ASN A 45 -4.66 7.49 -3.52
N GLY A 46 -5.54 7.46 -4.51
CA GLY A 46 -5.75 6.29 -5.37
C GLY A 46 -4.49 5.91 -6.14
N MET A 47 -3.81 6.90 -6.72
CA MET A 47 -2.51 6.71 -7.39
C MET A 47 -1.42 6.28 -6.41
N ALA A 48 -1.39 6.86 -5.20
CA ALA A 48 -0.44 6.45 -4.16
C ALA A 48 -0.66 5.00 -3.73
N THR A 49 -1.92 4.58 -3.61
CA THR A 49 -2.29 3.18 -3.31
C THR A 49 -1.92 2.25 -4.47
N ALA A 50 -2.12 2.68 -5.72
CA ALA A 50 -1.72 1.92 -6.90
C ALA A 50 -0.19 1.79 -7.02
N ALA A 51 0.57 2.83 -6.66
CA ALA A 51 2.02 2.81 -6.65
C ALA A 51 2.58 1.96 -5.51
N ASP A 52 1.99 2.02 -4.31
CA ASP A 52 2.28 1.08 -3.22
C ASP A 52 1.88 -0.35 -3.60
N TRP A 53 0.86 -0.49 -4.46
CA TRP A 53 0.47 -1.72 -5.12
C TRP A 53 1.38 -2.09 -6.31
N MET A 54 2.55 -1.48 -6.51
CA MET A 54 3.49 -1.90 -7.56
C MET A 54 4.93 -1.88 -7.02
N SER A 55 5.36 -2.98 -6.36
CA SER A 55 6.77 -3.19 -5.97
C SER A 55 7.54 -3.98 -7.03
N ALA A 56 8.86 -3.76 -7.09
CA ALA A 56 9.78 -4.52 -7.93
C ALA A 56 9.68 -6.03 -7.71
N ALA A 57 9.43 -6.47 -6.48
CA ALA A 57 9.24 -7.90 -6.17
C ALA A 57 8.02 -8.49 -6.88
N SER A 58 6.89 -7.77 -6.91
CA SER A 58 5.67 -8.21 -7.60
C SER A 58 5.85 -8.17 -9.12
N PHE A 59 6.55 -7.16 -9.63
CA PHE A 59 6.83 -7.04 -11.06
C PHE A 59 7.71 -8.20 -11.57
N ILE A 60 8.79 -8.52 -10.85
CA ILE A 60 9.66 -9.65 -11.17
C ILE A 60 8.92 -10.98 -11.00
N SER A 61 8.11 -11.12 -9.94
CA SER A 61 7.31 -12.33 -9.70
C SER A 61 6.27 -12.57 -10.80
N MET A 62 5.62 -11.51 -11.32
CA MET A 62 4.65 -11.65 -12.41
C MET A 62 5.31 -11.99 -13.74
N ALA A 63 6.45 -11.38 -14.05
CA ALA A 63 7.23 -11.75 -15.22
C ALA A 63 7.66 -13.23 -15.15
N GLY A 64 8.09 -13.70 -13.97
CA GLY A 64 8.40 -15.11 -13.73
C GLY A 64 7.20 -16.04 -13.90
N LEU A 65 6.07 -15.75 -13.24
CA LEU A 65 4.86 -16.57 -13.32
C LEU A 65 4.33 -16.69 -14.75
N ILE A 66 4.26 -15.59 -15.50
CA ILE A 66 3.79 -15.62 -16.90
C ILE A 66 4.81 -16.34 -17.79
N SER A 67 6.11 -16.18 -17.54
CA SER A 67 7.15 -16.89 -18.29
C SER A 67 7.04 -18.41 -18.16
N PHE A 68 6.58 -18.93 -17.01
CA PHE A 68 6.48 -20.37 -16.77
C PHE A 68 5.07 -20.94 -17.01
N MET A 69 4.02 -20.16 -16.75
CA MET A 69 2.62 -20.64 -16.75
C MET A 69 1.76 -20.03 -17.87
N GLY A 70 2.29 -19.08 -18.66
CA GLY A 70 1.58 -18.47 -19.78
C GLY A 70 0.24 -17.84 -19.38
N TYR A 71 -0.85 -18.28 -20.03
CA TYR A 71 -2.20 -17.73 -19.83
C TYR A 71 -2.74 -17.95 -18.42
N ASP A 72 -2.40 -19.07 -17.76
CA ASP A 72 -2.84 -19.33 -16.39
C ASP A 72 -2.24 -18.32 -15.40
N GLY A 73 -1.01 -17.85 -15.68
CA GLY A 73 -0.38 -16.75 -14.94
C GLY A 73 -1.12 -15.42 -15.12
N ALA A 74 -1.73 -15.18 -16.29
CA ALA A 74 -2.55 -13.99 -16.54
C ALA A 74 -3.92 -14.05 -15.84
N VAL A 75 -4.53 -15.24 -15.70
CA VAL A 75 -5.75 -15.44 -14.92
C VAL A 75 -5.49 -15.22 -13.43
N TYR A 76 -4.34 -15.68 -12.91
CA TYR A 76 -3.91 -15.39 -11.54
C TYR A 76 -3.77 -13.88 -11.29
N LEU A 77 -3.24 -13.15 -12.27
CA LEU A 77 -3.18 -11.69 -12.27
C LEU A 77 -4.57 -11.08 -12.13
N MET A 78 -5.52 -11.44 -12.99
CA MET A 78 -6.90 -10.92 -12.97
C MET A 78 -7.63 -11.24 -11.66
N GLY A 79 -7.44 -12.45 -11.11
CA GLY A 79 -7.99 -12.84 -9.82
C GLY A 79 -7.39 -12.03 -8.66
N TRP A 80 -6.09 -11.77 -8.72
CA TRP A 80 -5.38 -10.99 -7.71
C TRP A 80 -5.76 -9.50 -7.74
N THR A 81 -5.81 -8.89 -8.93
CA THR A 81 -6.25 -7.49 -9.10
C THR A 81 -7.72 -7.33 -8.69
N GLY A 82 -8.58 -8.24 -9.13
CA GLY A 82 -10.00 -8.25 -8.80
C GLY A 82 -10.27 -8.45 -7.30
N GLY A 83 -9.50 -9.32 -6.64
CA GLY A 83 -9.60 -9.55 -5.20
C GLY A 83 -9.26 -8.31 -4.37
N TYR A 84 -8.25 -7.52 -4.79
CA TYR A 84 -7.92 -6.25 -4.13
C TYR A 84 -9.02 -5.20 -4.29
N VAL A 85 -9.61 -5.10 -5.48
CA VAL A 85 -10.75 -4.19 -5.72
C VAL A 85 -11.94 -4.59 -4.87
N LEU A 86 -12.24 -5.89 -4.80
CA LEU A 86 -13.33 -6.41 -3.98
C LEU A 86 -13.09 -6.12 -2.49
N LEU A 87 -11.89 -6.37 -1.98
CA LEU A 87 -11.51 -6.03 -0.60
C LEU A 87 -11.62 -4.52 -0.34
N ALA A 88 -11.18 -3.67 -1.27
CA ALA A 88 -11.30 -2.23 -1.11
C ALA A 88 -12.76 -1.78 -1.04
N LEU A 89 -13.63 -2.28 -1.94
CA LEU A 89 -15.04 -1.93 -1.96
C LEU A 89 -15.81 -2.47 -0.75
N LEU A 90 -15.48 -3.68 -0.29
CA LEU A 90 -16.18 -4.30 0.84
C LEU A 90 -15.65 -3.80 2.17
N LEU A 91 -14.34 -3.67 2.36
CA LEU A 91 -13.74 -3.36 3.66
C LEU A 91 -13.68 -1.85 3.96
N ALA A 92 -13.43 -1.01 2.95
CA ALA A 92 -13.36 0.44 3.15
C ALA A 92 -14.64 1.05 3.77
N PRO A 93 -15.88 0.68 3.37
CA PRO A 93 -17.08 1.27 3.99
C PRO A 93 -17.26 0.85 5.45
N TYR A 94 -16.82 -0.36 5.86
CA TYR A 94 -16.87 -0.78 7.26
C TYR A 94 -15.83 -0.03 8.10
N LEU A 95 -14.59 0.07 7.64
CA LEU A 95 -13.54 0.80 8.38
C LEU A 95 -13.86 2.29 8.54
N ARG A 96 -14.56 2.91 7.58
CA ARG A 96 -15.07 4.29 7.69
C ARG A 96 -16.06 4.49 8.84
N LYS A 97 -16.93 3.52 9.10
CA LYS A 97 -17.93 3.61 10.18
C LYS A 97 -17.32 3.44 11.57
N PHE A 98 -16.20 2.73 11.70
CA PHE A 98 -15.55 2.46 12.98
C PHE A 98 -14.41 3.43 13.32
N GLY A 99 -13.90 4.20 12.36
CA GLY A 99 -12.91 5.25 12.60
C GLY A 99 -11.53 4.76 13.06
N ALA A 100 -11.27 3.46 13.01
CA ALA A 100 -9.99 2.84 13.37
C ALA A 100 -8.92 3.09 12.30
N PHE A 101 -7.69 3.36 12.73
CA PHE A 101 -6.56 3.70 11.84
C PHE A 101 -5.74 2.48 11.39
N THR A 102 -5.95 1.32 12.02
CA THR A 102 -5.24 0.07 11.73
C THR A 102 -6.19 -1.13 11.80
N VAL A 103 -5.97 -2.15 10.98
CA VAL A 103 -6.76 -3.39 11.03
C VAL A 103 -6.63 -4.12 12.38
N PRO A 104 -5.43 -4.20 13.01
CA PRO A 104 -5.31 -4.82 14.33
C PRO A 104 -6.07 -4.10 15.44
N ASP A 105 -6.10 -2.75 15.43
CA ASP A 105 -6.90 -1.99 16.39
C ASP A 105 -8.39 -2.19 16.15
N PHE A 106 -8.83 -2.24 14.88
CA PHE A 106 -10.23 -2.55 14.55
C PHE A 106 -10.65 -3.91 15.12
N VAL A 107 -9.82 -4.95 15.00
CA VAL A 107 -10.13 -6.28 15.55
C VAL A 107 -10.11 -6.26 17.08
N GLY A 108 -9.17 -5.55 17.70
CA GLY A 108 -9.11 -5.37 19.15
C GLY A 108 -10.36 -4.70 19.72
N ASP A 109 -10.80 -3.61 19.10
CA ASP A 109 -11.96 -2.83 19.53
C ASP A 109 -13.29 -3.53 19.20
N ARG A 110 -13.37 -4.26 18.08
CA ARG A 110 -14.57 -5.01 17.68
C ARG A 110 -14.89 -6.17 18.62
N TYR A 111 -13.86 -6.85 19.12
CA TYR A 111 -13.98 -8.05 19.96
C TYR A 111 -13.67 -7.81 21.45
N TYR A 112 -13.37 -6.55 21.85
CA TYR A 112 -13.02 -6.15 23.22
C TYR A 112 -11.97 -7.06 23.89
N SER A 113 -11.05 -7.64 23.11
CA SER A 113 -10.13 -8.68 23.59
C SER A 113 -8.70 -8.39 23.16
N GLN A 114 -7.80 -8.32 24.15
CA GLN A 114 -6.35 -8.22 23.96
C GLN A 114 -5.82 -9.39 23.12
N THR A 115 -6.39 -10.59 23.29
CA THR A 115 -5.99 -11.79 22.55
C THR A 115 -6.29 -11.65 21.06
N ALA A 116 -7.46 -11.11 20.70
CA ALA A 116 -7.83 -10.87 19.30
C ALA A 116 -6.92 -9.82 18.64
N ARG A 117 -6.50 -8.79 19.39
CA ARG A 117 -5.51 -7.80 18.92
C ARG A 117 -4.14 -8.45 18.68
N ILE A 118 -3.67 -9.28 19.59
CA ILE A 118 -2.38 -9.98 19.46
C ILE A 118 -2.39 -10.92 18.26
N VAL A 119 -3.47 -11.69 18.06
CA VAL A 119 -3.62 -12.55 16.88
C VAL A 119 -3.61 -11.71 15.60
N ALA A 120 -4.32 -10.58 15.56
CA ALA A 120 -4.31 -9.70 14.40
C ALA A 120 -2.91 -9.09 14.13
N VAL A 121 -2.15 -8.75 15.18
CA VAL A 121 -0.75 -8.29 15.06
C VAL A 121 0.15 -9.42 14.57
N VAL A 122 0.02 -10.65 15.08
CA VAL A 122 0.79 -11.81 14.62
C VAL A 122 0.47 -12.11 13.16
N CYS A 123 -0.80 -12.07 12.75
CA CYS A 123 -1.20 -12.18 11.35
C CYS A 123 -0.64 -11.05 10.48
N ALA A 124 -0.55 -9.83 11.02
CA ALA A 124 0.04 -8.69 10.32
C ALA A 124 1.57 -8.85 10.17
N ILE A 125 2.27 -9.32 11.19
CA ILE A 125 3.71 -9.61 11.16
C ILE A 125 4.01 -10.78 10.22
N PHE A 126 3.22 -11.85 10.29
CA PHE A 126 3.37 -13.00 9.40
C PHE A 126 3.16 -12.59 7.95
N ARG A 127 2.13 -11.77 7.67
CA ARG A 127 1.99 -11.14 6.35
C ARG A 127 3.21 -10.29 6.02
N LEU A 128 3.67 -9.41 6.91
CA LEU A 128 4.85 -8.56 6.68
C LEU A 128 6.09 -9.36 6.22
N VAL A 129 6.29 -10.56 6.80
CA VAL A 129 7.42 -11.45 6.49
C VAL A 129 7.20 -12.23 5.19
N HIS A 130 5.98 -12.69 4.92
CA HIS A 130 5.69 -13.57 3.77
C HIS A 130 5.22 -12.86 2.51
N ILE A 131 4.55 -11.72 2.66
CA ILE A 131 3.97 -10.94 1.57
C ILE A 131 4.04 -9.48 2.00
N CYS A 132 5.10 -8.82 1.56
CA CYS A 132 5.36 -7.39 1.43
C CYS A 132 4.23 -6.39 1.89
N ARG A 133 4.59 -5.17 2.32
CA ARG A 133 3.81 -3.97 2.78
C ARG A 133 2.32 -3.70 2.35
N TRP A 134 1.73 -4.46 1.44
CA TRP A 134 0.59 -4.16 0.57
C TRP A 134 -0.78 -3.99 1.22
N ALA A 135 -1.14 -4.83 2.18
CA ALA A 135 -2.51 -4.81 2.68
C ALA A 135 -2.77 -3.67 3.68
N ASP A 136 -1.79 -3.31 4.50
CA ASP A 136 -2.01 -2.38 5.61
C ASP A 136 -1.75 -0.92 5.21
N ALA A 137 -0.74 -0.67 4.38
CA ALA A 137 -0.44 0.66 3.86
C ALA A 137 -1.51 1.15 2.87
N GLY A 138 -1.97 0.28 1.97
CA GLY A 138 -3.03 0.58 1.00
C GLY A 138 -4.38 0.80 1.69
N CYS A 139 -4.71 -0.01 2.70
CA CYS A 139 -5.94 0.17 3.47
C CYS A 139 -5.93 1.49 4.26
N ARG A 140 -4.81 1.83 4.93
CA ARG A 140 -4.66 3.09 5.65
C ARG A 140 -4.80 4.31 4.73
N ARG A 141 -4.15 4.31 3.56
CA ARG A 141 -4.25 5.42 2.60
C ARG A 141 -5.63 5.51 1.97
N CYS A 142 -6.26 4.38 1.63
CA CYS A 142 -7.62 4.33 1.09
C CYS A 142 -8.66 4.87 2.10
N ILE A 143 -8.48 4.61 3.40
CA ILE A 143 -9.33 5.18 4.47
C ILE A 143 -9.14 6.70 4.59
N GLN A 144 -7.91 7.19 4.41
CA GLN A 144 -7.57 8.62 4.47
C GLN A 144 -7.98 9.41 3.21
N SER A 145 -8.25 8.72 2.09
CA SER A 145 -8.66 9.32 0.81
C SER A 145 -10.01 10.01 0.81
N PHE A 146 -10.85 9.74 1.80
CA PHE A 146 -12.20 10.25 1.82
C PHE A 146 -12.40 11.16 3.03
N PRO A 147 -12.85 12.41 2.82
CA PRO A 147 -13.16 13.30 3.93
C PRO A 147 -14.16 12.62 4.84
N ARG A 148 -13.93 12.73 6.16
CA ARG A 148 -14.95 12.41 7.16
C ARG A 148 -16.12 13.36 6.91
N SER A 149 -17.16 12.86 6.26
CA SER A 149 -18.49 13.47 6.26
C SER A 149 -19.18 13.16 7.58
#